data_AF-A0A960KKD3-F1
#
_entry.id   AF-A0A960KKD3-F1
#
_cell.length_a   1.000
_cell.length_b   1.000
_cell.length_c   1.000
_cell.angle_alpha   90.00
_cell.angle_beta   90.00
_cell.angle_gamma   90.00
#
_symmetry.space_group_name_H-M   'P 1'
#
loop_
_entity.id
_entity.type
_entity.pdbx_description
1 polymer ?
#
loop_
_entity_poly.entity_id
_entity_poly.type
_entity_poly.pdbx_seq_one_letter_code
_entity_poly.pdbx_strand_id
1 'polypeptide(L)'
;MATGNRSKDEKTKKNIPKVFDKDEMSLRSVDPGLSSDELLNTEGVYYLKDVAKALELAPHDLKRRAHTMESKGHDPWESMGIRKTWSHWIVRMTKFSPYFRKFMLPRLNAVETEWDSNEMLAQKGIFYLSEVCEKLPITPHHIKYQVRRNKRSKEEYGVWKDPDYKTYLVDMEPFSKWIEKIWKEEA
;
A
#
# COMPACT_ATOMS: atom_id res chain seq x y z
N MET A 1 35.82 -48.48 9.41
CA MET A 1 34.56 -48.36 10.16
C MET A 1 34.29 -46.89 10.42
N ALA A 2 33.14 -46.39 9.93
CA ALA A 2 32.57 -45.07 10.24
C ALA A 2 32.29 -44.95 11.75
N THR A 3 32.23 -43.79 12.42
CA THR A 3 31.41 -42.58 12.26
C THR A 3 32.01 -41.51 13.20
N GLY A 4 31.75 -40.20 13.15
CA GLY A 4 30.78 -39.41 12.41
C GLY A 4 30.94 -37.93 12.76
N ASN A 5 30.55 -37.09 11.80
CA ASN A 5 30.38 -35.65 11.93
C ASN A 5 29.33 -35.31 13.00
N ARG A 6 29.55 -34.22 13.76
CA ARG A 6 28.44 -33.42 14.31
C ARG A 6 28.65 -31.93 14.03
N SER A 7 27.79 -31.47 13.13
CA SER A 7 27.31 -30.10 12.85
C SER A 7 27.39 -29.19 14.09
N LYS A 8 28.02 -28.01 14.03
CA LYS A 8 27.48 -26.73 13.50
C LYS A 8 26.01 -26.46 13.84
N ASP A 9 25.81 -25.28 14.42
CA ASP A 9 24.58 -24.50 14.57
C ASP A 9 23.73 -24.75 15.82
N GLU A 10 24.27 -24.35 16.97
CA GLU A 10 23.47 -24.05 18.14
C GLU A 10 23.97 -22.75 18.78
N LYS A 11 23.35 -21.61 18.44
CA LYS A 11 23.22 -20.38 19.27
C LYS A 11 22.61 -19.23 18.49
N THR A 12 21.28 -19.11 18.56
CA THR A 12 20.57 -17.86 18.95
C THR A 12 19.09 -18.14 19.11
N LYS A 13 18.71 -18.83 20.19
CA LYS A 13 17.33 -18.75 20.69
C LYS A 13 17.19 -17.40 21.40
N LYS A 14 16.77 -16.37 20.66
CA LYS A 14 16.32 -15.11 21.28
C LYS A 14 15.12 -15.44 22.17
N ASN A 15 15.21 -15.09 23.44
CA ASN A 15 14.12 -15.21 24.42
C ASN A 15 12.88 -14.47 23.88
N ILE A 16 11.89 -15.22 23.42
CA ILE A 16 10.55 -14.71 23.13
C ILE A 16 9.81 -14.68 24.47
N PRO A 17 9.40 -13.50 25.00
CA PRO A 17 8.74 -13.40 26.30
C PRO A 17 7.37 -14.10 26.30
N LYS A 18 7.14 -14.91 27.34
CA LYS A 18 5.89 -15.62 27.65
C LYS A 18 4.78 -14.65 28.09
N VAL A 19 4.11 -13.95 27.17
CA VAL A 19 2.87 -13.20 27.45
C VAL A 19 1.92 -13.25 26.24
N PHE A 20 1.64 -14.46 25.72
CA PHE A 20 0.69 -14.63 24.61
C PHE A 20 -0.42 -15.66 24.92
N ASP A 21 -0.45 -16.19 26.14
CA ASP A 21 -1.49 -17.14 26.56
C ASP A 21 -2.72 -16.39 27.07
N LYS A 22 -3.60 -16.02 26.14
CA LYS A 22 -5.03 -16.37 26.30
C LYS A 22 -5.90 -16.24 25.07
N ASP A 23 -5.50 -15.53 24.01
CA ASP A 23 -6.27 -15.50 22.74
C ASP A 23 -5.47 -15.01 21.51
N GLU A 24 -4.15 -14.83 21.61
CA GLU A 24 -3.40 -14.10 20.58
C GLU A 24 -2.29 -14.96 19.97
N MET A 25 -2.38 -15.17 18.64
CA MET A 25 -1.35 -15.81 17.82
C MET A 25 0.04 -15.30 18.21
N SER A 26 0.95 -16.23 18.53
CA SER A 26 2.36 -15.96 18.85
C SER A 26 2.95 -14.92 17.89
N LEU A 27 3.65 -13.91 18.41
CA LEU A 27 4.33 -12.90 17.59
C LEU A 27 5.34 -13.56 16.63
N ARG A 28 5.12 -13.43 15.32
CA ARG A 28 5.93 -14.00 14.26
C ARG A 28 6.85 -12.95 13.64
N SER A 29 8.01 -13.40 13.17
CA SER A 29 8.85 -12.62 12.26
C SER A 29 8.33 -12.77 10.83
N VAL A 30 8.39 -11.69 10.05
CA VAL A 30 8.14 -11.76 8.61
C VAL A 30 9.34 -12.46 7.96
N ASP A 31 9.10 -13.48 7.14
CA ASP A 31 10.13 -14.10 6.31
C ASP A 31 10.57 -13.09 5.24
N PRO A 32 11.87 -12.74 5.15
CA PRO A 32 12.38 -11.80 4.14
C PRO A 32 12.13 -12.22 2.68
N GLY A 33 11.85 -13.51 2.43
CA GLY A 33 11.57 -14.04 1.10
C GLY A 33 10.10 -13.97 0.65
N LEU A 34 9.17 -13.59 1.54
CA LEU A 34 7.75 -13.48 1.21
C LEU A 34 7.48 -12.28 0.30
N SER A 35 6.70 -12.50 -0.76
CA SER A 35 6.11 -11.41 -1.53
C SER A 35 5.03 -10.65 -0.73
N SER A 36 4.71 -9.43 -1.16
CA SER A 36 3.65 -8.62 -0.53
C SER A 36 2.31 -9.34 -0.50
N ASP A 37 1.94 -10.03 -1.56
CA ASP A 37 0.67 -10.76 -1.65
C ASP A 37 0.65 -11.99 -0.75
N GLU A 38 1.75 -12.75 -0.68
CA GLU A 38 1.86 -13.88 0.24
C GLU A 38 1.78 -13.40 1.68
N LEU A 39 2.49 -12.33 2.04
CA LEU A 39 2.41 -11.73 3.38
C LEU A 39 0.97 -11.34 3.72
N LEU A 40 0.24 -10.69 2.80
CA LEU A 40 -1.16 -10.29 3.02
C LEU A 40 -2.12 -11.49 3.17
N ASN A 41 -1.75 -12.67 2.68
CA ASN A 41 -2.52 -13.91 2.86
C ASN A 41 -2.10 -14.72 4.09
N THR A 42 -1.08 -14.29 4.84
CA THR A 42 -0.68 -14.96 6.08
C THR A 42 -1.58 -14.59 7.25
N GLU A 43 -1.74 -15.54 8.17
CA GLU A 43 -2.31 -15.29 9.49
C GLU A 43 -1.20 -15.12 10.53
N GLY A 44 -1.46 -14.29 11.54
CA GLY A 44 -0.52 -14.07 12.64
C GLY A 44 -0.52 -12.64 13.15
N VAL A 45 0.21 -12.46 14.25
CA VAL A 45 0.62 -11.15 14.74
C VAL A 45 2.09 -10.94 14.42
N TYR A 46 2.44 -9.80 13.84
CA TYR A 46 3.81 -9.46 13.42
C TYR A 46 4.19 -8.07 13.94
N TYR A 47 5.48 -7.75 13.93
CA TYR A 47 5.89 -6.37 14.18
C TYR A 47 5.51 -5.46 13.00
N LEU A 48 4.94 -4.30 13.32
CA LEU A 48 4.58 -3.28 12.33
C LEU A 48 5.76 -2.87 11.45
N LYS A 49 6.96 -2.75 12.03
CA LYS A 49 8.17 -2.39 11.29
C LYS A 49 8.51 -3.41 10.19
N ASP A 50 8.24 -4.69 10.42
CA ASP A 50 8.63 -5.77 9.51
C ASP A 50 7.57 -5.90 8.39
N VAL A 51 6.29 -5.81 8.75
CA VAL A 51 5.17 -5.75 7.79
C VAL A 51 5.28 -4.51 6.90
N ALA A 52 5.53 -3.34 7.50
CA ALA A 52 5.66 -2.10 6.75
C ALA A 52 6.86 -2.14 5.80
N LYS A 53 7.99 -2.71 6.22
CA LYS A 53 9.15 -2.89 5.33
C LYS A 53 8.83 -3.80 4.15
N ALA A 54 8.17 -4.92 4.38
CA ALA A 54 7.83 -5.88 3.33
C ALA A 54 6.79 -5.34 2.34
N LEU A 55 5.88 -4.48 2.80
CA LEU A 55 4.87 -3.83 1.96
C LEU A 55 5.32 -2.45 1.42
N GLU A 56 6.59 -2.09 1.59
CA GLU A 56 7.17 -0.79 1.19
C GLU A 56 6.44 0.44 1.78
N LEU A 57 5.79 0.29 2.92
CA LEU A 57 5.03 1.32 3.61
C LEU A 57 5.89 2.09 4.61
N ALA A 58 5.55 3.37 4.79
CA ALA A 58 6.10 4.16 5.88
C ALA A 58 5.43 3.82 7.22
N PRO A 59 6.15 3.32 8.24
CA PRO A 59 5.54 2.91 9.51
C PRO A 59 4.86 4.07 10.26
N HIS A 60 5.32 5.30 10.06
CA HIS A 60 4.78 6.48 10.74
C HIS A 60 3.36 6.83 10.24
N ASP A 61 3.05 6.58 8.97
CA ASP A 61 1.71 6.81 8.43
C ASP A 61 0.68 5.86 9.03
N LEU A 62 1.05 4.59 9.18
CA LEU A 62 0.22 3.58 9.84
C LEU A 62 -0.05 3.93 11.31
N LYS A 63 0.97 4.39 12.04
CA LYS A 63 0.84 4.86 13.43
C LYS A 63 -0.06 6.10 13.53
N ARG A 64 0.12 7.08 12.63
CA ARG A 64 -0.71 8.29 12.59
C ARG A 64 -2.19 7.93 12.35
N ARG A 65 -2.48 6.99 11.44
CA ARG A 65 -3.85 6.52 11.18
C ARG A 65 -4.44 5.82 12.40
N ALA A 66 -3.68 4.95 13.06
CA ALA A 66 -4.13 4.29 14.30
C ALA A 66 -4.48 5.32 15.38
N HIS A 67 -3.60 6.27 15.68
CA HIS A 67 -3.88 7.34 16.64
C HIS A 67 -5.07 8.23 16.24
N THR A 68 -5.23 8.52 14.95
CA THR A 68 -6.38 9.28 14.45
C THR A 68 -7.69 8.54 14.74
N MET A 69 -7.73 7.22 14.58
CA MET A 69 -8.91 6.43 14.90
C MET A 69 -9.19 6.38 16.41
N GLU A 70 -8.15 6.22 17.24
CA GLU A 70 -8.29 6.29 18.71
C GLU A 70 -8.91 7.63 19.12
N SER A 71 -8.43 8.74 18.55
CA SER A 71 -8.97 10.08 18.83
C SER A 71 -10.43 10.26 18.41
N LYS A 72 -10.92 9.43 17.49
CA LYS A 72 -12.31 9.39 17.03
C LYS A 72 -13.17 8.38 17.79
N GLY A 73 -12.62 7.71 18.81
CA GLY A 73 -13.33 6.72 19.62
C GLY A 73 -13.40 5.31 19.02
N HIS A 74 -12.60 5.02 17.99
CA HIS A 74 -12.51 3.68 17.41
C HIS A 74 -11.28 2.93 17.92
N ASP A 75 -11.40 1.62 18.12
CA ASP A 75 -10.28 0.75 18.46
C ASP A 75 -9.49 0.37 17.17
N PRO A 76 -8.21 0.79 17.04
CA PRO A 76 -7.38 0.42 15.90
C PRO A 76 -7.04 -1.06 15.84
N TRP A 77 -7.07 -1.77 16.96
CA TRP A 77 -6.83 -3.19 16.98
C TRP A 77 -7.95 -3.96 16.27
N GLU A 78 -9.20 -3.55 16.49
CA GLU A 78 -10.36 -4.17 15.85
C GLU A 78 -10.59 -3.68 14.42
N SER A 79 -10.25 -2.43 14.13
CA SER A 79 -10.52 -1.80 12.83
C SER A 79 -9.40 -2.00 11.82
N MET A 80 -8.14 -1.79 12.25
CA MET A 80 -6.94 -1.86 11.40
C MET A 80 -6.07 -3.08 11.69
N GLY A 81 -6.29 -3.77 12.81
CA GLY A 81 -5.36 -4.81 13.27
C GLY A 81 -4.05 -4.23 13.80
N ILE A 82 -3.97 -2.95 14.16
CA ILE A 82 -2.72 -2.33 14.62
C ILE A 82 -2.87 -1.93 16.09
N ARG A 83 -1.84 -2.22 16.90
CA ARG A 83 -1.81 -1.82 18.32
C ARG A 83 -0.39 -1.55 18.76
N LYS A 84 -0.25 -0.65 19.75
CA LYS A 84 0.99 -0.50 20.52
C LYS A 84 0.98 -1.45 21.72
N THR A 85 2.01 -2.28 21.84
CA THR A 85 2.27 -3.14 23.00
C THR A 85 3.60 -2.75 23.62
N TRP A 86 3.57 -2.24 24.84
CA TRP A 86 4.77 -1.77 25.56
C TRP A 86 5.61 -0.80 24.70
N SER A 87 6.75 -1.27 24.20
CA SER A 87 7.70 -0.53 23.37
C SER A 87 7.55 -0.75 21.86
N HIS A 88 6.65 -1.64 21.42
CA HIS A 88 6.55 -2.05 20.03
C HIS A 88 5.16 -1.81 19.46
N TRP A 89 5.10 -1.67 18.13
CA TRP A 89 3.85 -1.70 17.39
C TRP A 89 3.72 -3.05 16.71
N ILE A 90 2.54 -3.65 16.82
CA ILE A 90 2.22 -4.96 16.28
C ILE A 90 1.03 -4.87 15.32
N VAL A 91 0.94 -5.85 14.44
CA VAL A 91 -0.04 -5.97 13.37
C VAL A 91 -0.64 -7.37 13.39
N ARG A 92 -1.96 -7.47 13.52
CA ARG A 92 -2.74 -8.69 13.33
C ARG A 92 -3.19 -8.78 11.88
N MET A 93 -2.57 -9.68 11.11
CA MET A 93 -2.77 -9.78 9.66
C MET A 93 -4.21 -10.11 9.27
N THR A 94 -4.94 -10.87 10.10
CA THR A 94 -6.37 -11.19 9.87
C THR A 94 -7.28 -9.97 9.82
N LYS A 95 -6.89 -8.85 10.44
CA LYS A 95 -7.60 -7.56 10.36
C LYS A 95 -6.88 -6.57 9.47
N PHE A 96 -5.55 -6.56 9.52
CA PHE A 96 -4.74 -5.64 8.75
C PHE A 96 -4.80 -5.90 7.26
N SER A 97 -4.72 -7.15 6.79
CA SER A 97 -4.73 -7.43 5.35
C SER A 97 -6.04 -6.99 4.66
N PRO A 98 -7.24 -7.28 5.20
CA PRO A 98 -8.47 -6.74 4.64
C PRO A 98 -8.54 -5.21 4.69
N TYR A 99 -8.11 -4.60 5.80
CA TYR A 99 -8.05 -3.13 5.91
C TYR A 99 -7.11 -2.53 4.87
N PHE A 100 -5.92 -3.11 4.73
CA PHE A 100 -4.88 -2.68 3.80
C PHE A 100 -5.37 -2.76 2.37
N ARG A 101 -5.94 -3.90 1.96
CA ARG A 101 -6.52 -4.09 0.62
C ARG A 101 -7.69 -3.16 0.29
N LYS A 102 -8.42 -2.69 1.30
CA LYS A 102 -9.59 -1.82 1.13
C LYS A 102 -9.24 -0.33 1.15
N PHE A 103 -8.26 0.08 1.96
CA PHE A 103 -8.05 1.50 2.31
C PHE A 103 -6.62 2.00 2.08
N MET A 104 -5.69 1.12 1.74
CA MET A 104 -4.26 1.45 1.64
C MET A 104 -3.65 1.04 0.30
N LEU A 105 -4.10 -0.07 -0.30
CA LEU A 105 -3.81 -0.39 -1.69
C LEU A 105 -4.62 0.57 -2.58
N PRO A 106 -3.98 1.44 -3.38
CA PRO A 106 -4.66 1.99 -4.54
C PRO A 106 -5.02 0.80 -5.43
N ARG A 107 -6.30 0.44 -5.49
CA ARG A 107 -6.77 -0.52 -6.49
C ARG A 107 -6.56 0.15 -7.84
N LEU A 108 -5.57 -0.35 -8.57
CA LEU A 108 -5.42 0.00 -9.96
C LEU A 108 -6.58 -0.64 -10.71
N ASN A 109 -7.39 0.22 -11.31
CA ASN A 109 -8.43 -0.20 -12.21
C ASN A 109 -7.81 -0.47 -13.59
N ALA A 110 -8.36 -1.44 -14.31
CA ALA A 110 -7.99 -1.71 -15.69
C ALA A 110 -8.80 -0.80 -16.62
N VAL A 111 -8.17 -0.34 -17.71
CA VAL A 111 -8.87 0.35 -18.79
C VAL A 111 -9.47 -0.68 -19.74
N GLU A 112 -10.77 -0.59 -20.01
CA GLU A 112 -11.44 -1.48 -20.97
C GLU A 112 -11.13 -1.08 -22.42
N THR A 113 -11.03 -2.05 -23.32
CA THR A 113 -10.56 -1.82 -24.70
C THR A 113 -11.58 -1.07 -25.54
N GLU A 114 -12.86 -1.22 -25.21
CA GLU A 114 -14.02 -0.61 -25.84
C GLU A 114 -14.25 0.85 -25.42
N TRP A 115 -13.69 1.29 -24.28
CA TRP A 115 -13.97 2.63 -23.77
C TRP A 115 -13.49 3.72 -24.72
N ASP A 116 -14.35 4.71 -24.95
CA ASP A 116 -14.00 5.97 -25.61
C ASP A 116 -13.44 7.02 -24.63
N SER A 117 -13.04 8.18 -25.14
CA SER A 117 -12.47 9.26 -24.31
C SER A 117 -13.45 9.79 -23.25
N ASN A 118 -14.75 9.85 -23.55
CA ASN A 118 -15.76 10.35 -22.61
C ASN A 118 -16.04 9.31 -21.53
N GLU A 119 -16.13 8.04 -21.91
CA GLU A 119 -16.29 6.92 -20.99
C GLU A 119 -15.09 6.81 -20.05
N MET A 120 -13.87 6.99 -20.57
CA MET A 120 -12.65 7.03 -19.75
C MET A 120 -12.71 8.18 -18.74
N LEU A 121 -13.07 9.40 -19.16
CA LEU A 121 -13.14 10.57 -18.27
C LEU A 121 -14.26 10.47 -17.21
N ALA A 122 -15.30 9.68 -17.46
CA ALA A 122 -16.37 9.42 -16.50
C ALA A 122 -15.97 8.42 -15.39
N GLN A 123 -14.86 7.68 -15.57
CA GLN A 123 -14.41 6.68 -14.59
C GLN A 123 -13.87 7.32 -13.31
N LYS A 124 -13.92 6.53 -12.23
CA LYS A 124 -13.35 6.89 -10.94
C LYS A 124 -12.28 5.89 -10.52
N GLY A 125 -11.34 6.35 -9.71
CA GLY A 125 -10.26 5.54 -9.16
C GLY A 125 -8.93 5.76 -9.87
N ILE A 126 -8.00 4.84 -9.64
CA ILE A 126 -6.59 5.02 -9.99
C ILE A 126 -6.25 4.09 -11.14
N PHE A 127 -5.58 4.60 -12.16
CA PHE A 127 -5.21 3.88 -13.38
C PHE A 127 -3.75 4.15 -13.75
N TYR A 128 -3.19 3.35 -14.64
CA TYR A 128 -1.90 3.66 -15.25
C TYR A 128 -2.03 4.84 -16.21
N LEU A 129 -1.14 5.84 -16.09
CA LEU A 129 -1.14 6.99 -16.99
C LEU A 129 -1.03 6.59 -18.46
N SER A 130 -0.25 5.55 -18.77
CA SER A 130 -0.10 5.06 -20.15
C SER A 130 -1.44 4.61 -20.74
N GLU A 131 -2.21 3.81 -20.00
CA GLU A 131 -3.47 3.25 -20.46
C GLU A 131 -4.54 4.34 -20.61
N VAL A 132 -4.60 5.29 -19.66
CA VAL A 132 -5.51 6.44 -19.77
C VAL A 132 -5.18 7.28 -21.01
N CYS A 133 -3.90 7.53 -21.27
CA CYS A 133 -3.45 8.28 -22.45
C CYS A 133 -3.64 7.55 -23.79
N GLU A 134 -3.87 6.23 -23.80
CA GLU A 134 -4.27 5.53 -25.03
C GLU A 134 -5.71 5.87 -25.43
N LYS A 135 -6.54 6.25 -24.45
CA LYS A 135 -7.95 6.62 -24.65
C LYS A 135 -8.17 8.11 -24.88
N LEU A 136 -7.18 8.93 -24.56
CA LEU A 136 -7.28 10.38 -24.66
C LEU A 136 -6.34 10.91 -25.74
N PRO A 137 -6.68 12.03 -26.41
CA PRO A 137 -5.82 12.68 -27.39
C PRO A 137 -4.62 13.41 -26.74
N ILE A 138 -3.94 12.79 -25.78
CA ILE A 138 -2.86 13.38 -24.99
C ILE A 138 -1.75 12.35 -24.79
N THR A 139 -0.50 12.74 -25.03
CA THR A 139 0.64 11.84 -24.84
C THR A 139 1.07 11.77 -23.37
N PRO A 140 1.48 10.58 -22.87
CA PRO A 140 2.01 10.45 -21.52
C PRO A 140 3.22 11.33 -21.26
N HIS A 141 4.03 11.61 -22.30
CA HIS A 141 5.24 12.41 -22.18
C HIS A 141 4.94 13.85 -21.76
N HIS A 142 3.92 14.49 -22.36
CA HIS A 142 3.51 15.85 -21.99
C HIS A 142 3.06 15.92 -20.52
N ILE A 143 2.24 14.97 -20.08
CA ILE A 143 1.78 14.90 -18.69
C ILE A 143 2.95 14.69 -17.73
N LYS A 144 3.83 13.71 -18.02
CA LYS A 144 5.01 13.42 -17.20
C LYS A 144 5.91 14.64 -17.04
N TYR A 145 6.07 15.45 -18.09
CA TYR A 145 6.86 16.67 -18.05
C TYR A 145 6.25 17.70 -17.09
N GLN A 146 4.94 17.92 -17.12
CA GLN A 146 4.25 18.84 -16.21
C GLN A 146 4.31 18.37 -14.76
N VAL A 147 4.06 17.08 -14.53
CA VAL A 147 4.13 16.45 -13.20
C VAL A 147 5.51 16.62 -12.57
N ARG A 148 6.59 16.46 -13.33
CA ARG A 148 7.96 16.63 -12.83
C ARG A 148 8.26 18.06 -12.34
N ARG A 149 7.59 19.06 -12.91
CA ARG A 149 7.81 20.48 -12.59
C ARG A 149 6.89 21.00 -11.49
N ASN A 150 5.82 20.26 -11.16
CA ASN A 150 4.85 20.66 -10.14
C ASN A 150 4.83 19.67 -8.97
N LYS A 151 5.26 20.12 -7.79
CA LYS A 151 5.23 19.29 -6.56
C LYS A 151 3.82 18.95 -6.08
N ARG A 152 2.81 19.69 -6.53
CA ARG A 152 1.39 19.51 -6.20
C ARG A 152 0.61 18.81 -7.31
N SER A 153 1.30 18.15 -8.24
CA SER A 153 0.67 17.50 -9.40
C SER A 153 -0.37 16.45 -9.01
N LYS A 154 -0.18 15.78 -7.85
CA LYS A 154 -1.12 14.78 -7.36
C LYS A 154 -2.45 15.43 -6.97
N GLU A 155 -2.40 16.56 -6.27
CA GLU A 155 -3.58 17.28 -5.82
C GLU A 155 -4.23 18.09 -6.96
N GLU A 156 -3.43 18.68 -7.83
CA GLU A 156 -3.91 19.58 -8.88
C GLU A 156 -4.34 18.84 -10.16
N TYR A 157 -3.60 17.81 -10.56
CA TYR A 157 -3.83 17.07 -11.80
C TYR A 157 -4.25 15.62 -11.58
N GLY A 158 -4.15 15.09 -10.35
CA GLY A 158 -4.37 13.68 -10.11
C GLY A 158 -3.21 12.78 -10.51
N VAL A 159 -2.06 13.30 -10.90
CA VAL A 159 -0.98 12.49 -11.49
C VAL A 159 0.27 12.53 -10.63
N TRP A 160 0.81 11.36 -10.32
CA TRP A 160 2.07 11.22 -9.59
C TRP A 160 2.90 10.05 -10.12
N LYS A 161 4.22 10.10 -9.87
CA LYS A 161 5.07 8.93 -10.02
C LYS A 161 4.97 8.11 -8.74
N ASP A 162 4.41 6.91 -8.86
CA ASP A 162 4.24 6.01 -7.74
C ASP A 162 5.56 5.29 -7.43
N PRO A 163 6.02 5.30 -6.16
CA PRO A 163 7.29 4.66 -5.78
C PRO A 163 7.22 3.14 -5.90
N ASP A 164 6.05 2.54 -5.62
CA ASP A 164 5.89 1.09 -5.51
C ASP A 164 5.79 0.47 -6.91
N TYR A 165 4.92 1.05 -7.75
CA TYR A 165 4.78 0.61 -9.15
C TYR A 165 5.89 1.15 -10.08
N LYS A 166 6.76 2.02 -9.58
CA LYS A 166 7.84 2.71 -10.33
C LYS A 166 7.39 3.41 -11.62
N THR A 167 6.10 3.67 -11.76
CA THR A 167 5.44 4.24 -12.95
C THR A 167 4.55 5.41 -12.58
N TYR A 168 3.93 6.04 -13.57
CA TYR A 168 3.00 7.15 -13.34
C TYR A 168 1.58 6.63 -13.24
N LEU A 169 0.89 7.05 -12.18
CA LEU A 169 -0.51 6.74 -11.92
C LEU A 169 -1.35 8.01 -12.03
N VAL A 170 -2.63 7.81 -12.34
CA VAL A 170 -3.63 8.86 -12.48
C VAL A 170 -4.82 8.54 -11.59
N ASP A 171 -5.20 9.47 -10.73
CA ASP A 171 -6.51 9.51 -10.09
C ASP A 171 -7.48 10.29 -10.98
N MET A 172 -8.50 9.60 -11.48
CA MET A 172 -9.43 10.15 -12.47
C MET A 172 -10.33 11.26 -11.92
N GLU A 173 -10.53 11.36 -10.60
CA GLU A 173 -11.41 12.39 -10.02
C GLU A 173 -10.88 13.82 -10.21
N PRO A 174 -9.62 14.14 -9.81
CA PRO A 174 -9.00 15.42 -10.13
C PRO A 174 -8.58 15.51 -11.60
N PHE A 175 -8.15 14.41 -12.21
CA PHE A 175 -7.63 14.43 -13.59
C PHE A 175 -8.70 14.78 -14.63
N SER A 176 -9.91 14.20 -14.55
CA SER A 176 -11.00 14.48 -15.48
C SER A 176 -11.36 15.97 -15.52
N LYS A 177 -11.52 16.59 -14.36
CA LYS A 177 -11.79 18.04 -14.23
C LYS A 177 -10.69 18.90 -14.83
N TRP A 178 -9.44 18.47 -14.64
CA TRP A 178 -8.29 19.19 -15.17
C TRP A 178 -8.22 19.11 -16.70
N ILE A 179 -8.45 17.93 -17.28
CA ILE A 179 -8.53 17.73 -18.73
C ILE A 179 -9.68 18.53 -19.35
N GLU A 180 -10.88 18.48 -18.75
CA GLU A 180 -12.02 19.27 -19.21
C GLU A 180 -11.74 20.77 -19.22
N LYS A 181 -10.97 21.26 -18.25
CA LYS A 181 -10.56 22.67 -18.20
C LYS A 181 -9.65 23.03 -19.37
N ILE A 182 -8.65 22.19 -19.66
CA ILE A 182 -7.74 22.41 -20.80
C ILE A 182 -8.52 22.45 -22.12
N TRP A 183 -9.42 21.50 -22.35
CA TRP A 183 -10.19 21.44 -23.59
C TRP A 183 -11.18 22.59 -23.77
N LYS A 184 -11.73 23.13 -22.67
CA LYS A 184 -12.59 24.32 -22.72
C LYS A 184 -11.81 25.62 -22.97
N GLU A 185 -10.54 25.68 -22.59
CA GLU A 185 -9.69 26.86 -22.83
C GLU A 185 -9.13 26.89 -24.28
N GLU A 186 -9.12 25.74 -24.98
CA GLU A 186 -8.66 25.61 -26.36
C GLU A 186 -9.80 25.64 -27.42
N ALA A 187 -11.08 25.63 -26.99
CA ALA A 187 -12.27 25.68 -27.85
C ALA A 187 -12.84 27.10 -28.02
#